data_AF-A0A411GC08-F1
#
_entry.id   AF-A0A411GC08-F1
#
_cell.length_a   1.000
_cell.length_b   1.000
_cell.length_c   1.000
_cell.angle_alpha   90.00
_cell.angle_beta   90.00
_cell.angle_gamma   90.00
#
_symmetry.space_group_name_H-M   'P 1'
#
loop_
_entity.id
_entity.type
_entity.pdbx_description
1 polymer ?
#
loop_
_entity_poly.entity_id
_entity_poly.type
_entity_poly.pdbx_seq_one_letter_code
_entity_poly.pdbx_strand_id
1 'polypeptide(L)'
;KNGKDDAKYIYPYRYSGMWAWQVYNWSNKLTDQPLSADFVNENAYQPNSLFAAILNPELLAALPDKVKYGKENEFAANEYERFNQKLTVAPTQGTNWSHFSPTLSRFSTGFNLVGSVLDQVLDYVPWIGNGYRYGNNHRGVDDITAPQTSAGSSSGISTNTSGSRSSLPTFSNIGVGLKANVKATLGGSQTMITGGSPRRTLDQANLQLWTGAGWRNDKASSGQSDDHTKFTSATGMGQQEQSGTSAGNPDSLKQDKISKSGDSLTTQDGNAMEQQEATNYTNLPPNLTPTADWPNALSFTNKNNAQRAQLFLRGLLGSIPVLVNKSGQDDNSKFKAEDQKWSYTDLQSDQTKLNLPAYGEVNGLLNPALVETYFGNTRASGSGSNTTSSPGIGFKIPEQSGTNTTSKAVLITPGLAWTPQDVGNLVVSGTTVSFQLGGWLVTFTDFVKPRAGYLGLQLSGLDASDSDQRELIWAPRPWAAFRGSWVNRLGRVESVWDLKGVWADQAQLAAQAATSSATTATGATLPEHPNALAYQISYTDKDSYKASTQGSGQNNSLYLHLIKPKKVESTTQLDQGLKNLLDPNQV
;
A
#
# COMPACT_ATOMS: atom_id res chain seq x y z
N LYS A 1 27.29 26.06 -8.72
CA LYS A 1 28.60 25.91 -8.05
C LYS A 1 28.92 24.46 -7.70
N ASN A 2 27.94 23.55 -7.59
CA ASN A 2 28.22 22.11 -7.54
C ASN A 2 29.16 21.70 -8.70
N GLY A 3 30.18 20.90 -8.41
CA GLY A 3 31.16 20.44 -9.41
C GLY A 3 32.26 21.46 -9.73
N LYS A 4 32.47 22.46 -8.88
CA LYS A 4 33.63 23.37 -8.92
C LYS A 4 34.30 23.40 -7.55
N ASP A 5 35.63 23.54 -7.54
CA ASP A 5 36.46 23.69 -6.34
C ASP A 5 36.17 22.68 -5.22
N ASP A 6 35.93 21.41 -5.61
CA ASP A 6 35.64 20.30 -4.69
C ASP A 6 34.50 20.59 -3.68
N ALA A 7 33.51 21.39 -4.10
CA ALA A 7 32.38 21.79 -3.26
C ALA A 7 31.02 21.25 -3.77
N LYS A 8 30.20 20.80 -2.82
CA LYS A 8 28.77 20.50 -2.98
C LYS A 8 27.98 21.26 -1.92
N TYR A 9 26.78 21.71 -2.27
CA TYR A 9 25.93 22.51 -1.39
C TYR A 9 24.63 21.76 -1.05
N ILE A 10 24.24 21.83 0.21
CA ILE A 10 22.89 21.47 0.65
C ILE A 10 22.06 22.76 0.54
N TYR A 11 21.10 22.78 -0.37
CA TYR A 11 20.28 23.97 -0.60
C TYR A 11 19.35 24.24 0.59
N PRO A 12 19.11 25.52 0.96
CA PRO A 12 18.14 25.87 1.99
C PRO A 12 16.67 25.75 1.49
N TYR A 13 16.42 24.91 0.49
CA TYR A 13 15.07 24.64 -0.04
C TYR A 13 14.42 23.53 0.77
N ARG A 14 13.16 23.72 1.19
CA ARG A 14 12.42 22.76 2.00
C ARG A 14 11.85 21.65 1.11
N TYR A 15 12.52 20.50 1.07
CA TYR A 15 12.04 19.32 0.37
C TYR A 15 11.26 18.38 1.30
N SER A 16 10.03 18.04 0.94
CA SER A 16 9.20 17.07 1.66
C SER A 16 8.25 16.36 0.70
N GLY A 17 7.96 15.10 0.99
CA GLY A 17 6.99 14.33 0.23
C GLY A 17 6.69 12.97 0.86
N MET A 18 5.50 12.46 0.52
CA MET A 18 4.97 11.16 0.95
C MET A 18 5.66 9.98 0.22
N TRP A 19 5.20 8.74 0.48
CA TRP A 19 5.87 7.50 0.01
C TRP A 19 6.22 7.50 -1.48
N ALA A 20 5.32 7.93 -2.37
CA ALA A 20 5.59 7.90 -3.80
C ALA A 20 6.73 8.86 -4.20
N TRP A 21 6.84 10.01 -3.54
CA TRP A 21 7.92 10.96 -3.78
C TRP A 21 9.27 10.45 -3.24
N GLN A 22 9.28 9.81 -2.06
CA GLN A 22 10.49 9.19 -1.51
C GLN A 22 11.03 8.10 -2.45
N VAL A 23 10.15 7.17 -2.86
CA VAL A 23 10.49 6.09 -3.80
C VAL A 23 10.93 6.67 -5.15
N TYR A 24 10.28 7.72 -5.66
CA TYR A 24 10.64 8.32 -6.94
C TYR A 24 12.07 8.90 -6.94
N ASN A 25 12.52 9.51 -5.84
CA ASN A 25 13.81 10.20 -5.81
C ASN A 25 14.97 9.30 -5.38
N TRP A 26 14.76 8.36 -4.45
CA TRP A 26 15.86 7.59 -3.81
C TRP A 26 15.73 6.07 -3.92
N SER A 27 15.00 5.58 -4.92
CA SER A 27 15.03 4.16 -5.30
C SER A 27 15.71 3.94 -6.65
N ASN A 28 15.96 2.68 -6.96
CA ASN A 28 16.48 2.20 -8.23
C ASN A 28 15.37 2.06 -9.29
N LYS A 29 14.51 3.08 -9.41
CA LYS A 29 13.44 3.10 -10.41
C LYS A 29 14.02 2.92 -11.82
N LEU A 30 13.32 2.15 -12.65
CA LEU A 30 13.63 2.07 -14.08
C LEU A 30 13.41 3.44 -14.75
N THR A 31 14.30 3.76 -15.69
CA THR A 31 14.19 4.94 -16.57
C THR A 31 14.38 4.52 -18.03
N ASP A 32 14.28 5.46 -18.96
CA ASP A 32 14.58 5.20 -20.37
C ASP A 32 16.09 4.99 -20.65
N GLN A 33 16.96 5.19 -19.65
CA GLN A 33 18.39 4.91 -19.72
C GLN A 33 18.77 3.70 -18.85
N PRO A 34 19.50 2.71 -19.38
CA PRO A 34 20.03 1.61 -18.58
C PRO A 34 21.15 2.10 -17.66
N LEU A 35 21.36 1.40 -16.53
CA LEU A 35 22.42 1.70 -15.55
C LEU A 35 22.42 3.16 -15.06
N SER A 36 21.22 3.73 -14.90
CA SER A 36 21.01 5.12 -14.51
C SER A 36 20.54 5.29 -13.05
N ALA A 37 20.66 4.25 -12.23
CA ALA A 37 20.22 4.28 -10.84
C ALA A 37 21.31 4.87 -9.94
N ASP A 38 21.15 6.13 -9.55
CA ASP A 38 22.06 6.81 -8.61
C ASP A 38 21.89 6.31 -7.16
N PHE A 39 20.69 5.78 -6.85
CA PHE A 39 20.36 5.22 -5.55
C PHE A 39 19.85 3.79 -5.73
N VAL A 40 20.58 2.83 -5.17
CA VAL A 40 20.12 1.46 -4.92
C VAL A 40 20.20 1.29 -3.42
N ASN A 41 19.06 1.46 -2.73
CA ASN A 41 19.06 1.52 -1.26
C ASN A 41 19.50 0.20 -0.62
N GLU A 42 18.84 -0.89 -1.00
CA GLU A 42 19.10 -2.26 -0.53
C GLU A 42 18.41 -3.26 -1.48
N ASN A 43 18.59 -4.56 -1.21
CA ASN A 43 17.86 -5.62 -1.91
C ASN A 43 16.74 -6.23 -1.05
N ALA A 44 15.68 -6.73 -1.69
CA ALA A 44 14.56 -7.36 -0.99
C ALA A 44 14.95 -8.70 -0.35
N TYR A 45 14.43 -9.00 0.84
CA TYR A 45 14.66 -10.26 1.55
C TYR A 45 14.13 -11.51 0.82
N GLN A 46 12.98 -11.37 0.15
CA GLN A 46 12.28 -12.43 -0.57
C GLN A 46 11.84 -11.93 -1.95
N PRO A 47 11.55 -12.81 -2.92
CA PRO A 47 10.92 -12.40 -4.17
C PRO A 47 9.65 -11.60 -3.89
N ASN A 48 9.55 -10.41 -4.44
CA ASN A 48 8.48 -9.46 -4.13
C ASN A 48 7.75 -8.93 -5.38
N SER A 49 8.03 -9.50 -6.55
CA SER A 49 7.34 -9.19 -7.79
C SER A 49 7.20 -10.45 -8.65
N LEU A 50 6.06 -10.57 -9.33
CA LEU A 50 5.92 -11.54 -10.41
C LEU A 50 6.86 -11.13 -11.55
N PHE A 51 7.50 -12.07 -12.24
CA PHE A 51 8.45 -11.73 -13.30
C PHE A 51 8.46 -12.76 -14.44
N ALA A 52 8.41 -12.26 -15.67
CA ALA A 52 8.65 -13.01 -16.89
C ALA A 52 9.51 -12.19 -17.84
N ALA A 53 10.47 -12.82 -18.53
CA ALA A 53 11.38 -12.15 -19.45
C ALA A 53 11.52 -12.90 -20.78
N ILE A 54 11.68 -12.15 -21.87
CA ILE A 54 12.09 -12.69 -23.17
C ILE A 54 13.57 -12.40 -23.34
N LEU A 55 14.34 -13.48 -23.41
CA LEU A 55 15.79 -13.45 -23.52
C LEU A 55 16.23 -13.64 -24.97
N ASN A 56 17.40 -13.12 -25.32
CA ASN A 56 18.05 -13.35 -26.61
C ASN A 56 18.85 -14.68 -26.55
N PRO A 57 18.38 -15.78 -27.16
CA PRO A 57 19.04 -17.07 -27.06
C PRO A 57 20.35 -17.12 -27.85
N GLU A 58 20.46 -16.43 -28.98
CA GLU A 58 21.69 -16.37 -29.77
C GLU A 58 22.81 -15.68 -28.98
N LEU A 59 22.48 -14.60 -28.26
CA LEU A 59 23.44 -13.92 -27.40
C LEU A 59 23.85 -14.81 -26.22
N LEU A 60 22.90 -15.48 -25.56
CA LEU A 60 23.21 -16.41 -24.46
C LEU A 60 24.20 -17.50 -24.89
N ALA A 61 24.08 -18.02 -26.12
CA ALA A 61 25.00 -19.01 -26.67
C ALA A 61 26.36 -18.44 -27.10
N ALA A 62 26.45 -17.13 -27.33
CA ALA A 62 27.65 -16.45 -27.84
C ALA A 62 28.42 -15.64 -26.78
N LEU A 63 27.84 -15.43 -25.59
CA LEU A 63 28.49 -14.69 -24.51
C LEU A 63 29.77 -15.40 -24.04
N PRO A 64 30.82 -14.66 -23.66
CA PRO A 64 32.07 -15.25 -23.21
C PRO A 64 31.92 -15.91 -21.84
N ASP A 65 32.59 -17.05 -21.62
CA ASP A 65 32.59 -17.78 -20.35
C ASP A 65 33.08 -16.93 -19.16
N LYS A 66 34.02 -16.01 -19.40
CA LYS A 66 34.61 -15.14 -18.38
C LYS A 66 34.24 -13.68 -18.64
N VAL A 67 33.52 -13.10 -17.68
CA VAL A 67 33.24 -11.66 -17.65
C VAL A 67 34.49 -10.90 -17.21
N LYS A 68 34.84 -9.86 -17.96
CA LYS A 68 35.93 -8.94 -17.68
C LYS A 68 35.33 -7.59 -17.32
N TYR A 69 35.37 -7.26 -16.04
CA TYR A 69 35.02 -5.95 -15.50
C TYR A 69 36.19 -4.98 -15.58
N GLY A 70 35.91 -3.69 -15.55
CA GLY A 70 36.91 -2.63 -15.50
C GLY A 70 36.85 -1.84 -14.19
N LYS A 71 37.73 -0.84 -14.05
CA LYS A 71 37.75 0.06 -12.88
C LYS A 71 36.45 0.83 -12.72
N GLU A 72 35.70 1.04 -13.80
CA GLU A 72 34.37 1.66 -13.77
C GLU A 72 33.33 0.86 -12.97
N ASN A 73 33.63 -0.39 -12.60
CA ASN A 73 32.76 -1.24 -11.79
C ASN A 73 33.24 -1.38 -10.33
N GLU A 74 34.38 -0.78 -9.97
CA GLU A 74 34.93 -0.80 -8.63
C GLU A 74 34.46 0.43 -7.83
N PHE A 75 34.35 0.28 -6.52
CA PHE A 75 34.22 1.45 -5.65
C PHE A 75 35.51 2.27 -5.66
N ALA A 76 35.38 3.59 -5.55
CA ALA A 76 36.52 4.50 -5.45
C ALA A 76 37.44 4.11 -4.28
N ALA A 77 38.75 4.30 -4.46
CA ALA A 77 39.74 3.93 -3.46
C ALA A 77 39.76 4.89 -2.25
N ASN A 78 39.17 6.08 -2.38
CA ASN A 78 39.08 7.10 -1.35
C ASN A 78 37.90 8.05 -1.57
N GLU A 79 37.59 8.85 -0.55
CA GLU A 79 36.48 9.80 -0.56
C GLU A 79 36.65 10.93 -1.58
N TYR A 80 37.87 11.34 -1.92
CA TYR A 80 38.10 12.40 -2.91
C TYR A 80 37.71 11.93 -4.32
N GLU A 81 38.13 10.72 -4.69
CA GLU A 81 37.72 10.06 -5.93
C GLU A 81 36.20 9.80 -5.92
N ARG A 82 35.65 9.31 -4.81
CA ARG A 82 34.20 9.08 -4.65
C ARG A 82 33.39 10.37 -4.81
N PHE A 83 33.85 11.47 -4.23
CA PHE A 83 33.17 12.76 -4.25
C PHE A 83 32.99 13.30 -5.68
N ASN A 84 33.96 13.01 -6.55
CA ASN A 84 34.01 13.44 -7.94
C ASN A 84 33.52 12.37 -8.94
N GLN A 85 32.86 11.31 -8.47
CA GLN A 85 32.31 10.26 -9.31
C GLN A 85 31.24 10.78 -10.29
N LYS A 86 31.17 10.08 -11.42
CA LYS A 86 30.09 10.20 -12.41
C LYS A 86 29.31 8.89 -12.40
N LEU A 87 27.99 8.99 -12.43
CA LEU A 87 27.12 7.81 -12.44
C LEU A 87 27.38 6.92 -13.66
N THR A 88 27.61 7.53 -14.83
CA THR A 88 27.87 6.81 -16.08
C THR A 88 29.31 7.00 -16.52
N VAL A 89 30.00 5.88 -16.71
CA VAL A 89 31.39 5.81 -17.20
C VAL A 89 31.44 4.81 -18.35
N ALA A 90 32.13 5.17 -19.44
CA ALA A 90 32.24 4.29 -20.59
C ALA A 90 33.04 3.02 -20.24
N PRO A 91 32.64 1.84 -20.75
CA PRO A 91 33.40 0.61 -20.52
C PRO A 91 34.85 0.73 -20.99
N THR A 92 35.80 0.30 -20.17
CA THR A 92 37.23 0.41 -20.48
C THR A 92 37.62 -0.59 -21.58
N GLN A 93 38.62 -0.27 -22.42
CA GLN A 93 39.11 -1.18 -23.44
C GLN A 93 39.55 -2.53 -22.84
N GLY A 94 39.15 -3.64 -23.46
CA GLY A 94 39.48 -5.00 -23.01
C GLY A 94 38.49 -5.60 -22.01
N THR A 95 37.49 -4.83 -21.57
CA THR A 95 36.33 -5.31 -20.80
C THR A 95 35.25 -5.88 -21.73
N ASN A 96 34.34 -6.68 -21.18
CA ASN A 96 33.21 -7.24 -21.95
C ASN A 96 31.88 -7.27 -21.16
N TRP A 97 31.83 -6.71 -19.95
CA TRP A 97 30.65 -6.73 -19.08
C TRP A 97 29.42 -6.07 -19.73
N SER A 98 29.62 -5.04 -20.55
CA SER A 98 28.54 -4.31 -21.23
C SER A 98 27.84 -5.14 -22.32
N HIS A 99 28.50 -6.18 -22.85
CA HIS A 99 27.95 -7.07 -23.88
C HIS A 99 26.78 -7.91 -23.38
N PHE A 100 26.62 -8.03 -22.05
CA PHE A 100 25.53 -8.76 -21.41
C PHE A 100 24.22 -7.97 -21.37
N SER A 101 24.25 -6.65 -21.55
CA SER A 101 23.07 -5.78 -21.45
C SER A 101 21.92 -6.11 -22.42
N PRO A 102 22.17 -6.50 -23.69
CA PRO A 102 21.09 -6.80 -24.65
C PRO A 102 20.46 -8.19 -24.46
N THR A 103 20.83 -8.93 -23.42
CA THR A 103 20.30 -10.29 -23.15
C THR A 103 18.79 -10.26 -22.90
N LEU A 104 18.29 -9.23 -22.22
CA LEU A 104 16.87 -9.03 -21.97
C LEU A 104 16.28 -8.08 -23.02
N SER A 105 15.27 -8.55 -23.77
CA SER A 105 14.59 -7.75 -24.79
C SER A 105 13.28 -7.13 -24.29
N ARG A 106 12.52 -7.86 -23.48
CA ARG A 106 11.26 -7.42 -22.84
C ARG A 106 11.08 -8.18 -21.53
N PHE A 107 10.35 -7.56 -20.60
CA PHE A 107 9.91 -8.20 -19.37
C PHE A 107 8.45 -7.84 -19.06
N SER A 108 7.80 -8.64 -18.21
CA SER A 108 6.48 -8.37 -17.66
C SER A 108 6.48 -8.68 -16.16
N THR A 109 5.73 -7.88 -15.41
CA THR A 109 5.48 -8.07 -13.98
C THR A 109 4.03 -8.48 -13.68
N GLY A 110 3.31 -8.93 -14.71
CA GLY A 110 1.93 -9.38 -14.61
C GLY A 110 1.02 -8.69 -15.62
N PHE A 111 0.03 -7.94 -15.12
CA PHE A 111 -0.94 -7.23 -15.94
C PHE A 111 -0.32 -6.08 -16.77
N ASN A 112 -0.89 -5.81 -17.95
CA ASN A 112 -0.53 -4.68 -18.83
C ASN A 112 -1.34 -3.41 -18.47
N LEU A 113 -1.32 -3.02 -17.19
CA LEU A 113 -2.15 -1.94 -16.65
C LEU A 113 -1.31 -0.84 -16.01
N VAL A 114 -1.82 0.40 -16.07
CA VAL A 114 -1.30 1.51 -15.25
C VAL A 114 -1.68 1.31 -13.78
N GLY A 115 -0.87 1.85 -12.86
CA GLY A 115 -0.99 1.59 -11.42
C GLY A 115 -2.41 1.75 -10.84
N SER A 116 -3.06 2.90 -11.03
CA SER A 116 -4.39 3.13 -10.44
C SER A 116 -5.51 2.26 -11.08
N VAL A 117 -5.29 1.72 -12.28
CA VAL A 117 -6.20 0.74 -12.90
C VAL A 117 -5.96 -0.66 -12.34
N LEU A 118 -4.70 -1.01 -12.06
CA LEU A 118 -4.35 -2.25 -11.35
C LEU A 118 -5.02 -2.29 -9.97
N ASP A 119 -5.13 -1.18 -9.25
CA ASP A 119 -5.84 -1.12 -7.96
C ASP A 119 -7.29 -1.63 -8.06
N GLN A 120 -7.98 -1.37 -9.19
CA GLN A 120 -9.35 -1.87 -9.42
C GLN A 120 -9.37 -3.40 -9.63
N VAL A 121 -8.34 -3.93 -10.30
CA VAL A 121 -8.21 -5.37 -10.51
C VAL A 121 -7.84 -6.07 -9.20
N LEU A 122 -6.97 -5.47 -8.38
CA LEU A 122 -6.63 -5.99 -7.05
C LEU A 122 -7.87 -6.15 -6.16
N ASP A 123 -8.79 -5.18 -6.20
CA ASP A 123 -10.06 -5.30 -5.48
C ASP A 123 -10.97 -6.40 -6.04
N TYR A 124 -10.81 -6.79 -7.30
CA TYR A 124 -11.60 -7.87 -7.89
C TYR A 124 -11.05 -9.27 -7.53
N VAL A 125 -9.76 -9.38 -7.17
CA VAL A 125 -9.14 -10.65 -6.78
C VAL A 125 -9.71 -11.11 -5.42
N PRO A 126 -10.17 -12.37 -5.29
CA PRO A 126 -10.54 -12.93 -4.00
C PRO A 126 -9.31 -13.30 -3.18
N TRP A 127 -9.38 -13.06 -1.88
CA TRP A 127 -8.41 -13.62 -0.94
C TRP A 127 -8.63 -15.13 -0.86
N ILE A 128 -7.57 -15.89 -1.14
CA ILE A 128 -7.65 -17.34 -1.28
C ILE A 128 -8.09 -18.05 0.02
N GLY A 129 -7.86 -17.47 1.20
CA GLY A 129 -8.21 -18.08 2.48
C GLY A 129 -9.71 -18.30 2.69
N ASN A 130 -10.58 -17.46 2.09
CA ASN A 130 -12.03 -17.54 2.27
C ASN A 130 -12.88 -17.24 1.03
N GLY A 131 -12.27 -16.84 -0.10
CA GLY A 131 -12.97 -16.54 -1.35
C GLY A 131 -13.61 -15.14 -1.44
N TYR A 132 -13.57 -14.32 -0.40
CA TYR A 132 -14.07 -12.93 -0.45
C TYR A 132 -13.07 -12.01 -1.18
N ARG A 133 -13.59 -11.11 -2.00
CA ARG A 133 -12.81 -10.12 -2.76
C ARG A 133 -12.24 -9.04 -1.85
N TYR A 134 -11.02 -8.60 -2.13
CA TYR A 134 -10.40 -7.45 -1.44
C TYR A 134 -11.23 -6.17 -1.58
N GLY A 135 -12.01 -6.04 -2.66
CA GLY A 135 -12.94 -4.95 -2.86
C GLY A 135 -14.21 -5.02 -2.00
N ASN A 136 -14.38 -6.07 -1.20
CA ASN A 136 -15.53 -6.27 -0.30
C ASN A 136 -16.90 -6.03 -0.97
N ASN A 137 -17.01 -6.38 -2.25
CA ASN A 137 -18.17 -6.16 -3.11
C ASN A 137 -18.66 -4.71 -3.19
N HIS A 138 -17.77 -3.75 -2.94
CA HIS A 138 -18.00 -2.33 -3.11
C HIS A 138 -18.59 -2.02 -4.50
N ARG A 139 -19.63 -1.20 -4.54
CA ARG A 139 -20.36 -0.88 -5.79
C ARG A 139 -19.69 0.21 -6.63
N GLY A 140 -18.44 0.56 -6.32
CA GLY A 140 -17.70 1.60 -7.00
C GLY A 140 -18.39 2.95 -6.83
N VAL A 141 -18.58 3.67 -7.94
CA VAL A 141 -19.20 5.01 -7.95
C VAL A 141 -20.63 5.03 -7.42
N ASP A 142 -21.33 3.90 -7.47
CA ASP A 142 -22.75 3.77 -7.08
C ASP A 142 -22.94 3.32 -5.62
N ASP A 143 -21.86 3.20 -4.83
CA ASP A 143 -21.94 2.79 -3.42
C ASP A 143 -22.31 3.96 -2.50
N ILE A 144 -22.75 3.64 -1.27
CA ILE A 144 -23.18 4.61 -0.24
C ILE A 144 -22.00 5.24 0.54
N THR A 145 -20.76 4.95 0.13
CA THR A 145 -19.52 5.46 0.73
C THR A 145 -19.07 6.80 0.15
N ALA A 146 -19.94 7.42 -0.65
CA ALA A 146 -19.80 8.75 -1.22
C ALA A 146 -21.10 9.56 -1.09
N PRO A 147 -21.05 10.91 -1.16
CA PRO A 147 -22.25 11.73 -1.26
C PRO A 147 -23.07 11.36 -2.50
N GLN A 148 -24.32 10.96 -2.28
CA GLN A 148 -25.27 10.74 -3.37
C GLN A 148 -25.76 12.11 -3.87
N THR A 149 -25.38 12.48 -5.10
CA THR A 149 -25.94 13.67 -5.75
C THR A 149 -27.12 13.23 -6.62
N SER A 150 -28.26 13.90 -6.48
CA SER A 150 -29.54 13.55 -7.13
C SER A 150 -29.55 13.67 -8.66
N ALA A 151 -28.40 13.83 -9.31
CA ALA A 151 -28.26 14.11 -10.73
C ALA A 151 -27.28 13.12 -11.38
N GLY A 152 -27.79 11.98 -11.81
CA GLY A 152 -27.05 11.04 -12.65
C GLY A 152 -27.13 9.57 -12.25
N SER A 153 -28.25 9.09 -11.69
CA SER A 153 -28.48 7.64 -11.62
C SER A 153 -28.76 7.10 -13.03
N SER A 154 -27.73 6.62 -13.72
CA SER A 154 -27.94 5.78 -14.90
C SER A 154 -28.55 4.44 -14.46
N SER A 155 -29.83 4.29 -14.76
CA SER A 155 -30.64 3.07 -14.90
C SER A 155 -30.04 1.76 -14.36
N GLY A 156 -30.61 1.27 -13.25
CA GLY A 156 -30.42 -0.11 -12.79
C GLY A 156 -30.28 -0.31 -11.28
N ILE A 157 -30.58 0.69 -10.45
CA ILE A 157 -30.40 0.60 -9.00
C ILE A 157 -31.49 -0.29 -8.40
N SER A 158 -31.12 -1.53 -8.04
CA SER A 158 -31.85 -2.23 -6.98
C SER A 158 -31.60 -1.44 -5.70
N THR A 159 -32.65 -0.90 -5.10
CA THR A 159 -32.68 -0.29 -3.77
C THR A 159 -32.46 -1.32 -2.66
N ASN A 160 -31.55 -2.28 -2.83
CA ASN A 160 -31.17 -3.20 -1.78
C ASN A 160 -30.24 -2.49 -0.77
N THR A 161 -30.90 -1.70 0.06
CA THR A 161 -30.45 -0.98 1.26
C THR A 161 -30.03 -1.90 2.42
N SER A 162 -29.70 -3.17 2.17
CA SER A 162 -29.11 -4.00 3.23
C SER A 162 -27.63 -3.67 3.36
N GLY A 163 -27.28 -2.77 4.28
CA GLY A 163 -25.89 -2.42 4.66
C GLY A 163 -25.02 -3.59 5.18
N SER A 164 -25.46 -4.83 5.02
CA SER A 164 -24.77 -6.07 5.42
C SER A 164 -24.04 -6.78 4.27
N ARG A 165 -24.08 -6.27 3.02
CA ARG A 165 -23.56 -6.98 1.82
C ARG A 165 -22.41 -6.30 1.06
N SER A 166 -22.05 -5.07 1.43
CA SER A 166 -20.99 -4.26 0.80
C SER A 166 -20.21 -3.54 1.90
N SER A 167 -18.90 -3.38 1.73
CA SER A 167 -18.05 -2.55 2.60
C SER A 167 -17.01 -1.82 1.74
N LEU A 168 -16.21 -0.94 2.34
CA LEU A 168 -15.19 -0.21 1.58
C LEU A 168 -14.17 -1.18 0.93
N PRO A 169 -13.63 -0.82 -0.25
CA PRO A 169 -12.61 -1.61 -0.92
C PRO A 169 -11.25 -1.45 -0.26
N THR A 170 -10.36 -2.42 -0.46
CA THR A 170 -9.01 -2.39 0.11
C THR A 170 -8.07 -1.50 -0.70
N PHE A 171 -8.18 -1.46 -2.02
CA PHE A 171 -7.19 -0.82 -2.90
C PHE A 171 -7.72 0.40 -3.67
N SER A 172 -8.98 0.44 -4.08
CA SER A 172 -9.54 1.51 -4.89
C SER A 172 -9.96 2.73 -4.07
N ASN A 173 -9.91 3.90 -4.72
CA ASN A 173 -10.52 5.13 -4.20
C ASN A 173 -11.85 5.47 -4.91
N ILE A 174 -12.23 4.76 -5.99
CA ILE A 174 -13.40 5.12 -6.79
C ILE A 174 -14.68 4.90 -5.97
N GLY A 175 -15.45 5.97 -5.79
CA GLY A 175 -16.67 5.96 -4.95
C GLY A 175 -16.39 6.01 -3.45
N VAL A 176 -15.15 6.30 -3.03
CA VAL A 176 -14.76 6.40 -1.62
C VAL A 176 -14.42 7.84 -1.26
N GLY A 177 -15.13 8.40 -0.27
CA GLY A 177 -14.92 9.76 0.20
C GLY A 177 -15.60 10.79 -0.68
N LEU A 178 -14.89 11.87 -1.02
CA LEU A 178 -15.43 12.99 -1.80
C LEU A 178 -14.91 12.97 -3.23
N LYS A 179 -15.73 13.43 -4.16
CA LYS A 179 -15.31 13.71 -5.54
C LYS A 179 -14.81 15.15 -5.64
N ALA A 180 -13.49 15.32 -5.75
CA ALA A 180 -12.82 16.61 -5.75
C ALA A 180 -12.53 17.08 -7.20
N ASN A 181 -12.82 18.36 -7.48
CA ASN A 181 -12.32 19.04 -8.67
C ASN A 181 -10.97 19.68 -8.32
N VAL A 182 -9.86 18.98 -8.58
CA VAL A 182 -8.57 19.34 -7.98
C VAL A 182 -7.85 20.53 -8.64
N LYS A 183 -8.56 21.36 -9.42
CA LYS A 183 -8.03 22.57 -10.08
C LYS A 183 -7.31 23.52 -9.13
N ALA A 184 -7.73 23.56 -7.85
CA ALA A 184 -7.17 24.43 -6.83
C ALA A 184 -5.92 23.87 -6.14
N THR A 185 -5.57 22.58 -6.30
CA THR A 185 -4.44 21.93 -5.61
C THR A 185 -3.24 21.79 -6.56
N LEU A 186 -2.03 22.06 -6.05
CA LEU A 186 -0.73 21.85 -6.73
C LEU A 186 -0.79 21.82 -8.27
N GLY A 187 -1.16 22.96 -8.86
CA GLY A 187 -1.34 23.11 -10.31
C GLY A 187 -0.29 23.99 -11.01
N GLY A 188 0.83 24.30 -10.35
CA GLY A 188 1.77 25.31 -10.84
C GLY A 188 2.92 24.81 -11.73
N SER A 189 3.18 23.50 -11.81
CA SER A 189 4.30 23.02 -12.65
C SER A 189 3.94 21.69 -13.28
N GLN A 190 3.54 21.77 -14.55
CA GLN A 190 3.93 20.72 -15.48
C GLN A 190 5.44 20.54 -15.28
N THR A 191 5.86 19.39 -14.77
CA THR A 191 7.28 19.05 -14.66
C THR A 191 7.83 19.07 -16.08
N MET A 192 8.42 20.22 -16.45
CA MET A 192 9.30 20.37 -17.59
C MET A 192 10.49 19.44 -17.32
N ILE A 193 10.39 18.19 -17.79
CA ILE A 193 11.59 17.45 -18.11
C ILE A 193 12.18 18.18 -19.31
N THR A 194 13.38 18.70 -19.15
CA THR A 194 14.19 19.27 -20.23
C THR A 194 14.40 18.18 -21.29
N GLY A 195 13.53 18.11 -22.30
CA GLY A 195 13.56 17.00 -23.26
C GLY A 195 12.30 16.78 -24.10
N GLY A 196 11.87 17.80 -24.85
CA GLY A 196 11.38 17.66 -26.24
C GLY A 196 10.10 16.85 -26.57
N SER A 197 9.32 16.33 -25.63
CA SER A 197 8.05 15.63 -25.96
C SER A 197 6.83 16.35 -25.39
N PRO A 198 5.85 16.80 -26.20
CA PRO A 198 4.60 17.35 -25.70
C PRO A 198 3.76 16.22 -25.11
N ARG A 199 3.66 16.14 -23.77
CA ARG A 199 2.75 15.20 -23.12
C ARG A 199 1.31 15.69 -23.27
N ARG A 200 0.38 14.76 -23.50
CA ARG A 200 -1.07 15.00 -23.34
C ARG A 200 -1.30 15.44 -21.89
N THR A 201 -1.44 16.74 -21.69
CA THR A 201 -1.83 17.34 -20.43
C THR A 201 -3.21 16.80 -20.07
N LEU A 202 -3.31 16.15 -18.91
CA LEU A 202 -4.62 15.99 -18.28
C LEU A 202 -5.21 17.39 -18.15
N ASP A 203 -6.36 17.63 -18.78
CA ASP A 203 -7.03 18.92 -18.70
C ASP A 203 -7.45 19.15 -17.24
N GLN A 204 -6.68 19.99 -16.56
CA GLN A 204 -6.89 20.35 -15.15
C GLN A 204 -8.26 20.98 -14.92
N ALA A 205 -8.90 21.57 -15.93
CA ALA A 205 -10.24 22.12 -15.80
C ALA A 205 -11.31 21.03 -15.56
N ASN A 206 -10.99 19.77 -15.86
CA ASN A 206 -11.94 18.65 -15.88
C ASN A 206 -11.48 17.43 -15.07
N LEU A 207 -10.41 17.54 -14.27
CA LEU A 207 -9.89 16.41 -13.50
C LEU A 207 -10.75 16.15 -12.25
N GLN A 208 -11.67 15.19 -12.37
CA GLN A 208 -12.49 14.71 -11.26
C GLN A 208 -11.84 13.48 -10.62
N LEU A 209 -11.39 13.62 -9.37
CA LEU A 209 -10.76 12.54 -8.61
C LEU A 209 -11.53 12.25 -7.34
N TRP A 210 -11.49 11.00 -6.89
CA TRP A 210 -11.96 10.64 -5.55
C TRP A 210 -10.85 10.81 -4.53
N THR A 211 -11.16 11.40 -3.38
CA THR A 211 -10.19 11.59 -2.30
C THR A 211 -9.68 10.25 -1.75
N GLY A 212 -10.53 9.22 -1.74
CA GLY A 212 -10.31 8.02 -0.93
C GLY A 212 -10.67 8.26 0.54
N ALA A 213 -10.42 7.24 1.35
CA ALA A 213 -10.64 7.25 2.80
C ALA A 213 -9.65 8.17 3.52
N GLY A 214 -10.06 8.73 4.66
CA GLY A 214 -9.23 9.63 5.46
C GLY A 214 -9.08 11.03 4.85
N TRP A 215 -10.16 11.54 4.24
CA TRP A 215 -10.17 12.85 3.64
C TRP A 215 -10.10 13.97 4.69
N ARG A 216 -9.47 15.07 4.32
CA ARG A 216 -9.21 16.24 5.19
C ARG A 216 -9.54 17.57 4.52
N ASN A 217 -10.53 17.55 3.64
CA ASN A 217 -11.07 18.75 3.01
C ASN A 217 -11.49 19.78 4.06
N ASP A 218 -11.22 21.06 3.80
CA ASP A 218 -11.81 22.13 4.60
C ASP A 218 -13.32 22.24 4.33
N LYS A 219 -14.06 22.85 5.27
CA LYS A 219 -15.42 23.33 4.99
C LYS A 219 -15.37 24.71 4.34
N ALA A 220 -16.06 24.83 3.22
CA ALA A 220 -16.38 26.09 2.56
C ALA A 220 -17.25 26.96 3.47
N SER A 221 -17.24 28.28 3.23
CA SER A 221 -18.12 29.23 3.92
C SER A 221 -19.62 28.97 3.71
N SER A 222 -19.97 28.23 2.65
CA SER A 222 -21.33 27.73 2.38
C SER A 222 -21.73 26.51 3.23
N GLY A 223 -20.82 25.97 4.05
CA GLY A 223 -21.03 24.74 4.82
C GLY A 223 -20.81 23.44 4.04
N GLN A 224 -20.57 23.51 2.72
CA GLN A 224 -20.17 22.38 1.89
C GLN A 224 -18.67 22.09 2.03
N SER A 225 -18.20 20.91 1.64
CA SER A 225 -16.77 20.60 1.66
C SER A 225 -16.06 21.26 0.48
N ASP A 226 -14.94 21.94 0.72
CA ASP A 226 -14.02 22.41 -0.33
C ASP A 226 -13.33 21.22 -1.03
N ASP A 227 -12.73 21.44 -2.20
CA ASP A 227 -11.96 20.44 -2.96
C ASP A 227 -10.49 20.31 -2.53
N HIS A 228 -10.07 21.03 -1.48
CA HIS A 228 -8.70 21.13 -1.00
C HIS A 228 -8.62 21.25 0.54
N THR A 229 -7.39 21.22 1.06
CA THR A 229 -7.06 21.63 2.44
C THR A 229 -6.20 22.88 2.37
N LYS A 230 -6.57 23.94 3.08
CA LYS A 230 -5.76 25.17 3.18
C LYS A 230 -4.51 24.91 4.00
N PHE A 231 -3.42 25.54 3.58
CA PHE A 231 -2.15 25.51 4.30
C PHE A 231 -2.32 25.94 5.76
N THR A 232 -3.11 27.00 5.99
CA THR A 232 -3.38 27.52 7.35
C THR A 232 -4.05 26.49 8.25
N SER A 233 -4.97 25.67 7.73
CA SER A 233 -5.56 24.55 8.46
C SER A 233 -4.50 23.47 8.74
N ALA A 234 -3.70 23.11 7.74
CA ALA A 234 -2.76 22.00 7.81
C ALA A 234 -1.53 22.23 8.71
N THR A 235 -1.10 23.48 8.91
CA THR A 235 0.15 23.82 9.63
C THR A 235 -0.07 24.64 10.91
N GLY A 236 -1.32 24.81 11.35
CA GLY A 236 -1.63 25.59 12.55
C GLY A 236 -1.02 25.02 13.84
N MET A 237 -0.62 25.90 14.76
CA MET A 237 -0.20 25.55 16.13
C MET A 237 -1.40 25.39 17.07
N GLY A 238 -2.42 24.64 16.67
CA GLY A 238 -3.52 24.28 17.57
C GLY A 238 -2.99 23.44 18.74
N GLN A 239 -3.54 23.63 19.96
CA GLN A 239 -3.16 22.82 21.11
C GLN A 239 -3.77 21.41 20.99
N GLN A 240 -2.93 20.39 20.77
CA GLN A 240 -3.23 19.03 21.22
C GLN A 240 -2.76 18.94 22.69
N GLU A 241 -3.65 18.56 23.61
CA GLU A 241 -3.53 18.76 25.08
C GLU A 241 -2.39 17.98 25.79
N GLN A 242 -1.44 17.36 25.08
CA GLN A 242 -0.21 16.84 25.66
C GLN A 242 1.03 17.63 25.18
N SER A 243 1.59 18.41 26.10
CA SER A 243 2.96 18.94 26.08
C SER A 243 3.45 19.48 24.72
N GLY A 244 2.92 20.65 24.34
CA GLY A 244 3.73 21.74 23.75
C GLY A 244 4.10 21.69 22.26
N THR A 245 3.76 20.66 21.47
CA THR A 245 4.15 20.61 20.03
C THR A 245 3.05 20.06 19.10
N SER A 246 2.57 20.91 18.18
CA SER A 246 1.58 20.57 17.15
C SER A 246 2.13 19.56 16.14
N ALA A 247 1.37 18.52 15.79
CA ALA A 247 1.72 17.58 14.72
C ALA A 247 1.83 18.24 13.34
N GLY A 248 1.13 19.37 13.13
CA GLY A 248 1.20 20.16 11.89
C GLY A 248 2.46 21.03 11.77
N ASN A 249 3.16 21.29 12.88
CA ASN A 249 4.38 22.10 12.89
C ASN A 249 5.32 21.74 14.05
N PRO A 250 5.86 20.50 14.09
CA PRO A 250 6.68 20.04 15.22
C PRO A 250 8.02 20.79 15.32
N ASP A 251 8.59 21.22 14.19
CA ASP A 251 9.87 21.92 14.13
C ASP A 251 9.73 23.45 14.15
N SER A 252 8.53 23.96 14.45
CA SER A 252 8.24 25.40 14.59
C SER A 252 8.62 26.26 13.37
N LEU A 253 8.38 25.75 12.15
CA LEU A 253 8.61 26.46 10.90
C LEU A 253 7.70 27.70 10.79
N LYS A 254 8.20 28.70 10.08
CA LYS A 254 7.48 29.94 9.73
C LYS A 254 7.25 30.03 8.24
N GLN A 255 6.28 30.87 7.86
CA GLN A 255 6.05 31.23 6.46
C GLN A 255 7.10 32.24 5.98
N ASP A 256 7.63 32.00 4.79
CA ASP A 256 8.59 32.85 4.12
C ASP A 256 7.98 33.40 2.83
N LYS A 257 8.39 34.62 2.45
CA LYS A 257 8.03 35.26 1.19
C LYS A 257 9.28 35.74 0.47
N ILE A 258 9.27 35.62 -0.85
CA ILE A 258 10.36 36.09 -1.73
C ILE A 258 9.79 37.22 -2.60
N SER A 259 10.54 38.31 -2.76
CA SER A 259 10.16 39.37 -3.71
C SER A 259 10.15 38.83 -5.13
N LYS A 260 9.29 39.36 -6.02
CA LYS A 260 9.27 38.95 -7.43
C LYS A 260 10.60 39.19 -8.16
N SER A 261 11.43 40.12 -7.67
CA SER A 261 12.79 40.34 -8.19
C SER A 261 13.81 39.32 -7.70
N GLY A 262 13.49 38.54 -6.66
CA GLY A 262 14.38 37.55 -6.03
C GLY A 262 15.38 38.14 -5.03
N ASP A 263 15.36 39.47 -4.84
CA ASP A 263 16.40 40.19 -4.10
C ASP A 263 16.19 40.20 -2.58
N SER A 264 14.98 39.92 -2.09
CA SER A 264 14.69 39.92 -0.65
C SER A 264 13.82 38.74 -0.21
N LEU A 265 14.20 38.18 0.94
CA LEU A 265 13.48 37.15 1.67
C LEU A 265 12.96 37.76 2.98
N THR A 266 11.66 37.66 3.24
CA THR A 266 11.06 38.11 4.50
C THR A 266 10.33 36.96 5.19
N THR A 267 10.54 36.84 6.51
CA THR A 267 9.73 35.98 7.39
C THR A 267 8.52 36.79 7.84
N GLN A 268 7.31 36.51 7.37
CA GLN A 268 6.11 37.25 7.78
C GLN A 268 4.88 36.35 7.91
N ASP A 269 4.24 36.45 9.08
CA ASP A 269 2.88 35.98 9.34
C ASP A 269 1.88 37.08 8.91
N GLY A 270 1.41 37.05 7.65
CA GLY A 270 0.27 37.87 7.22
C GLY A 270 0.48 38.79 6.01
N ASN A 271 -0.58 38.89 5.21
CA ASN A 271 -0.89 39.72 4.03
C ASN A 271 0.10 39.79 2.85
N ALA A 272 -0.39 39.49 1.66
CA ALA A 272 0.30 39.73 0.41
C ALA A 272 0.45 41.25 0.19
N MET A 273 1.68 41.75 0.15
CA MET A 273 1.98 42.96 -0.61
C MET A 273 2.11 42.55 -2.09
N GLU A 274 1.64 43.38 -3.04
CA GLU A 274 1.51 43.06 -4.48
C GLU A 274 2.80 42.58 -5.19
N GLN A 275 3.96 42.68 -4.52
CA GLN A 275 5.29 42.38 -5.05
C GLN A 275 5.98 41.16 -4.40
N GLN A 276 5.29 40.35 -3.59
CA GLN A 276 5.85 39.18 -2.89
C GLN A 276 5.07 37.89 -3.16
N GLU A 277 5.78 36.77 -3.28
CA GLU A 277 5.21 35.43 -3.44
C GLU A 277 5.60 34.56 -2.24
N ALA A 278 4.62 33.86 -1.66
CA ALA A 278 4.87 32.92 -0.57
C ALA A 278 5.63 31.70 -1.11
N THR A 279 6.57 31.17 -0.31
CA THR A 279 7.32 29.97 -0.72
C THR A 279 6.52 28.68 -0.58
N ASN A 280 5.46 28.69 0.24
CA ASN A 280 4.55 27.56 0.42
C ASN A 280 3.35 27.62 -0.54
N TYR A 281 2.72 26.48 -0.76
CA TYR A 281 1.42 26.41 -1.43
C TYR A 281 0.30 26.89 -0.51
N THR A 282 -0.75 27.48 -1.09
CA THR A 282 -1.96 27.90 -0.36
C THR A 282 -2.94 26.74 -0.18
N ASN A 283 -3.13 25.94 -1.23
CA ASN A 283 -4.11 24.86 -1.30
C ASN A 283 -3.40 23.52 -1.50
N LEU A 284 -3.59 22.61 -0.57
CA LEU A 284 -2.97 21.30 -0.51
C LEU A 284 -3.98 20.22 -0.90
N PRO A 285 -3.53 19.08 -1.49
CA PRO A 285 -4.39 17.93 -1.70
C PRO A 285 -5.08 17.45 -0.41
N PRO A 286 -6.38 17.13 -0.46
CA PRO A 286 -7.18 16.85 0.73
C PRO A 286 -7.06 15.40 1.23
N ASN A 287 -5.95 14.71 0.95
CA ASN A 287 -5.63 13.42 1.54
C ASN A 287 -4.10 13.22 1.55
N LEU A 288 -3.59 12.68 2.66
CA LEU A 288 -2.19 12.26 2.83
C LEU A 288 -2.06 10.89 3.54
N THR A 289 -3.17 10.18 3.71
CA THR A 289 -3.21 8.84 4.33
C THR A 289 -2.65 7.78 3.37
N PRO A 290 -2.43 6.52 3.79
CA PRO A 290 -1.92 5.45 2.93
C PRO A 290 -2.71 5.24 1.63
N THR A 291 -3.98 5.70 1.57
CA THR A 291 -4.85 5.58 0.40
C THR A 291 -4.67 6.70 -0.63
N ALA A 292 -3.89 7.75 -0.34
CA ALA A 292 -3.74 8.91 -1.20
C ALA A 292 -3.11 8.57 -2.57
N ASP A 293 -3.83 8.91 -3.65
CA ASP A 293 -3.41 8.74 -5.04
C ASP A 293 -3.75 10.01 -5.86
N TRP A 294 -2.77 10.91 -5.97
CA TRP A 294 -2.94 12.22 -6.59
C TRP A 294 -2.06 12.33 -7.85
N PRO A 295 -2.58 12.02 -9.05
CA PRO A 295 -1.79 12.11 -10.28
C PRO A 295 -1.28 13.53 -10.59
N ASN A 296 -1.89 14.57 -10.00
CA ASN A 296 -1.45 15.95 -10.07
C ASN A 296 -0.48 16.38 -8.95
N ALA A 297 -0.21 15.53 -7.95
CA ALA A 297 0.59 15.88 -6.78
C ALA A 297 1.40 14.69 -6.22
N LEU A 298 2.54 14.39 -6.85
CA LEU A 298 3.45 13.32 -6.42
C LEU A 298 3.85 13.43 -4.93
N SER A 299 4.14 14.64 -4.45
CA SER A 299 4.54 14.88 -3.05
C SER A 299 3.46 14.54 -2.01
N PHE A 300 2.19 14.42 -2.41
CA PHE A 300 1.07 14.02 -1.54
C PHE A 300 0.58 12.59 -1.82
N THR A 301 1.21 11.89 -2.77
CA THR A 301 0.80 10.54 -3.18
C THR A 301 1.53 9.49 -2.35
N ASN A 302 0.78 8.49 -1.86
CA ASN A 302 1.31 7.36 -1.12
C ASN A 302 1.34 6.07 -1.96
N LYS A 303 0.27 5.82 -2.72
CA LYS A 303 0.20 4.67 -3.64
C LYS A 303 1.25 4.81 -4.74
N ASN A 304 1.97 3.73 -5.02
CA ASN A 304 3.04 3.73 -6.02
C ASN A 304 3.22 2.33 -6.62
N ASN A 305 3.84 2.25 -7.80
CA ASN A 305 3.93 0.99 -8.55
C ASN A 305 4.84 -0.06 -7.89
N ALA A 306 5.88 0.35 -7.18
CA ALA A 306 6.75 -0.58 -6.45
C ALA A 306 5.95 -1.31 -5.36
N GLN A 307 5.06 -0.60 -4.65
CA GLN A 307 4.17 -1.19 -3.67
C GLN A 307 3.06 -2.03 -4.33
N ARG A 308 2.46 -1.56 -5.42
CA ARG A 308 1.40 -2.31 -6.14
C ARG A 308 1.87 -3.68 -6.64
N ALA A 309 3.10 -3.76 -7.16
CA ALA A 309 3.68 -5.04 -7.59
C ALA A 309 3.80 -6.04 -6.43
N GLN A 310 4.21 -5.56 -5.26
CA GLN A 310 4.28 -6.37 -4.04
C GLN A 310 2.89 -6.76 -3.54
N LEU A 311 1.95 -5.82 -3.49
CA LEU A 311 0.57 -6.07 -3.07
C LEU A 311 -0.13 -7.08 -3.98
N PHE A 312 0.15 -7.06 -5.29
CA PHE A 312 -0.36 -8.07 -6.20
C PHE A 312 0.15 -9.47 -5.85
N LEU A 313 1.47 -9.65 -5.74
CA LEU A 313 2.07 -10.94 -5.39
C LEU A 313 1.58 -11.43 -4.02
N ARG A 314 1.63 -10.58 -3.00
CA ARG A 314 1.20 -10.91 -1.63
C ARG A 314 -0.30 -11.11 -1.52
N GLY A 315 -1.09 -10.46 -2.37
CA GLY A 315 -2.54 -10.67 -2.47
C GLY A 315 -2.88 -12.05 -3.02
N LEU A 316 -2.16 -12.53 -4.04
CA LEU A 316 -2.31 -13.91 -4.53
C LEU A 316 -1.89 -14.94 -3.47
N LEU A 317 -0.76 -14.73 -2.80
CA LEU A 317 -0.31 -15.59 -1.70
C LEU A 317 -1.21 -15.48 -0.44
N GLY A 318 -2.08 -14.47 -0.41
CA GLY A 318 -3.00 -14.22 0.69
C GLY A 318 -2.34 -13.83 2.01
N SER A 319 -1.12 -13.26 1.96
CA SER A 319 -0.28 -13.01 3.14
C SER A 319 0.01 -11.52 3.37
N ILE A 320 -0.85 -10.61 2.89
CA ILE A 320 -0.72 -9.17 3.19
C ILE A 320 -0.92 -8.97 4.71
N PRO A 321 0.03 -8.32 5.42
CA PRO A 321 -0.12 -8.07 6.84
C PRO A 321 -1.24 -7.07 7.14
N VAL A 322 -1.91 -7.24 8.28
CA VAL A 322 -3.00 -6.37 8.75
C VAL A 322 -2.69 -5.85 10.15
N LEU A 323 -2.95 -4.56 10.41
CA LEU A 323 -2.71 -3.94 11.71
C LEU A 323 -3.92 -4.14 12.62
N VAL A 324 -3.69 -4.64 13.84
CA VAL A 324 -4.73 -4.96 14.82
C VAL A 324 -4.36 -4.48 16.23
N ASN A 325 -5.37 -4.14 17.03
CA ASN A 325 -5.24 -3.83 18.46
C ASN A 325 -6.33 -4.49 19.33
N LYS A 326 -7.15 -5.36 18.73
CA LYS A 326 -8.15 -6.21 19.36
C LYS A 326 -7.86 -7.66 18.96
N SER A 327 -7.59 -8.51 19.94
CA SER A 327 -7.15 -9.89 19.72
C SER A 327 -8.29 -10.90 19.59
N GLY A 328 -9.53 -10.54 19.94
CA GLY A 328 -10.68 -11.44 19.80
C GLY A 328 -10.85 -12.49 20.91
N GLN A 329 -9.90 -12.60 21.84
CA GLN A 329 -9.83 -13.70 22.82
C GLN A 329 -10.95 -13.67 23.87
N ASP A 330 -11.37 -12.49 24.31
CA ASP A 330 -12.44 -12.28 25.30
C ASP A 330 -13.31 -11.05 24.94
N ASP A 331 -14.44 -10.86 25.62
CA ASP A 331 -15.42 -9.83 25.24
C ASP A 331 -14.89 -8.39 25.33
N ASN A 332 -13.80 -8.14 26.08
CA ASN A 332 -13.15 -6.84 26.21
C ASN A 332 -12.06 -6.62 25.12
N SER A 333 -11.49 -7.69 24.60
CA SER A 333 -10.51 -7.69 23.50
C SER A 333 -11.11 -8.01 22.13
N LYS A 334 -12.41 -8.30 22.05
CA LYS A 334 -13.15 -8.47 20.80
C LYS A 334 -13.47 -7.13 20.13
N PHE A 335 -13.21 -7.09 18.83
CA PHE A 335 -13.74 -6.11 17.91
C PHE A 335 -15.14 -6.51 17.48
N LYS A 336 -16.12 -5.65 17.73
CA LYS A 336 -17.54 -5.91 17.42
C LYS A 336 -17.93 -5.25 16.12
N ALA A 337 -18.98 -5.76 15.48
CA ALA A 337 -19.51 -5.16 14.25
C ALA A 337 -19.95 -3.70 14.46
N GLU A 338 -20.49 -3.35 15.63
CA GLU A 338 -20.87 -1.97 15.95
C GLU A 338 -19.68 -1.00 16.08
N ASP A 339 -18.46 -1.50 16.28
CA ASP A 339 -17.25 -0.68 16.35
C ASP A 339 -16.85 -0.11 14.98
N GLN A 340 -17.41 -0.64 13.89
CA GLN A 340 -17.10 -0.27 12.51
C GLN A 340 -18.29 0.37 11.80
N LYS A 341 -18.04 1.46 11.07
CA LYS A 341 -18.99 2.06 10.12
C LYS A 341 -18.35 2.26 8.75
N TRP A 342 -19.20 2.23 7.72
CA TRP A 342 -18.80 2.28 6.32
C TRP A 342 -19.54 3.38 5.54
N SER A 343 -20.82 3.59 5.86
CA SER A 343 -21.68 4.56 5.18
C SER A 343 -21.11 5.97 5.25
N TYR A 344 -21.14 6.69 4.13
CA TYR A 344 -20.65 8.07 4.08
C TYR A 344 -21.37 8.98 5.08
N THR A 345 -22.66 8.75 5.35
CA THR A 345 -23.43 9.53 6.33
C THR A 345 -22.83 9.46 7.73
N ASP A 346 -22.41 8.27 8.16
CA ASP A 346 -21.78 8.07 9.47
C ASP A 346 -20.38 8.69 9.48
N LEU A 347 -19.61 8.43 8.41
CA LEU A 347 -18.22 8.87 8.30
C LEU A 347 -18.07 10.38 8.08
N GLN A 348 -19.04 11.03 7.43
CA GLN A 348 -19.08 12.49 7.31
C GLN A 348 -19.27 13.17 8.67
N SER A 349 -20.04 12.54 9.57
CA SER A 349 -20.24 13.03 10.92
C SER A 349 -19.05 12.71 11.82
N ASP A 350 -18.52 11.49 11.75
CA ASP A 350 -17.42 11.02 12.58
C ASP A 350 -16.56 10.00 11.82
N GLN A 351 -15.45 10.47 11.24
CA GLN A 351 -14.50 9.62 10.53
C GLN A 351 -13.75 8.65 11.44
N THR A 352 -13.79 8.78 12.78
CA THR A 352 -13.13 7.81 13.68
C THR A 352 -13.78 6.42 13.59
N LYS A 353 -15.06 6.37 13.23
CA LYS A 353 -15.83 5.12 13.08
C LYS A 353 -15.39 4.26 11.89
N LEU A 354 -14.57 4.80 10.99
CA LEU A 354 -13.93 4.03 9.93
C LEU A 354 -12.81 3.14 10.47
N ASN A 355 -12.22 3.48 11.62
CA ASN A 355 -11.04 2.79 12.16
C ASN A 355 -9.84 2.73 11.19
N LEU A 356 -9.61 3.79 10.39
CA LEU A 356 -8.37 3.92 9.61
C LEU A 356 -7.21 4.30 10.56
N PRO A 357 -6.15 3.47 10.71
CA PRO A 357 -5.05 3.79 11.62
C PRO A 357 -4.22 5.00 11.18
N ALA A 358 -3.91 5.10 9.88
CA ALA A 358 -3.01 6.10 9.28
C ALA A 358 -1.60 6.15 9.92
N TYR A 359 -1.21 5.07 10.61
CA TYR A 359 0.09 4.82 11.21
C TYR A 359 0.25 3.32 11.55
N GLY A 360 1.33 2.71 11.05
CA GLY A 360 1.73 1.33 11.37
C GLY A 360 1.20 0.27 10.39
N GLU A 361 0.18 0.56 9.59
CA GLU A 361 -0.34 -0.35 8.58
C GLU A 361 0.53 -0.41 7.30
N VAL A 362 0.23 -1.38 6.44
CA VAL A 362 0.84 -1.50 5.12
C VAL A 362 0.44 -0.29 4.25
N ASN A 363 1.42 0.37 3.64
CA ASN A 363 1.15 1.50 2.74
C ASN A 363 0.41 1.04 1.46
N GLY A 364 -0.45 1.92 0.93
CA GLY A 364 -1.13 1.75 -0.35
C GLY A 364 -2.47 1.02 -0.30
N LEU A 365 -2.97 0.67 0.89
CA LEU A 365 -4.25 0.00 1.10
C LEU A 365 -5.05 0.62 2.25
N LEU A 366 -6.31 0.22 2.39
CA LEU A 366 -7.20 0.59 3.49
C LEU A 366 -7.27 -0.55 4.53
N ASN A 367 -6.55 -0.39 5.65
CA ASN A 367 -6.47 -1.42 6.71
C ASN A 367 -7.83 -1.96 7.21
N PRO A 368 -8.84 -1.14 7.57
CA PRO A 368 -10.13 -1.67 8.02
C PRO A 368 -10.84 -2.50 6.94
N ALA A 369 -10.67 -2.18 5.65
CA ALA A 369 -11.22 -3.00 4.57
C ALA A 369 -10.52 -4.36 4.46
N LEU A 370 -9.21 -4.42 4.70
CA LEU A 370 -8.46 -5.68 4.77
C LEU A 370 -8.85 -6.52 6.00
N VAL A 371 -9.06 -5.87 7.16
CA VAL A 371 -9.65 -6.51 8.37
C VAL A 371 -11.00 -7.13 8.04
N GLU A 372 -11.87 -6.41 7.31
CA GLU A 372 -13.16 -6.96 6.87
C GLU A 372 -12.95 -8.14 5.91
N THR A 373 -12.07 -8.04 4.90
CA THR A 373 -11.80 -9.17 3.98
C THR A 373 -11.38 -10.43 4.74
N TYR A 374 -10.45 -10.31 5.69
CA TYR A 374 -9.93 -11.45 6.45
C TYR A 374 -10.91 -12.00 7.49
N PHE A 375 -11.43 -11.14 8.36
CA PHE A 375 -12.15 -11.60 9.57
C PHE A 375 -13.67 -11.44 9.49
N GLY A 376 -14.17 -10.57 8.61
CA GLY A 376 -15.61 -10.50 8.34
C GLY A 376 -16.49 -10.07 9.50
N ASN A 377 -16.00 -9.16 10.33
CA ASN A 377 -16.71 -8.68 11.51
C ASN A 377 -18.11 -8.13 11.17
N THR A 378 -18.24 -7.40 10.05
CA THR A 378 -19.52 -6.79 9.63
C THR A 378 -20.46 -7.83 9.03
N ARG A 379 -19.96 -8.73 8.18
CA ARG A 379 -20.79 -9.76 7.52
C ARG A 379 -21.26 -10.86 8.47
N ALA A 380 -20.46 -11.22 9.47
CA ALA A 380 -20.79 -12.31 10.40
C ALA A 380 -21.96 -11.96 11.34
N SER A 381 -22.10 -10.69 11.73
CA SER A 381 -23.21 -10.23 12.60
C SER A 381 -24.55 -10.06 11.86
N GLY A 382 -24.56 -10.14 10.54
CA GLY A 382 -25.75 -9.94 9.70
C GLY A 382 -26.66 -11.17 9.55
N SER A 383 -26.28 -12.33 10.09
CA SER A 383 -27.07 -13.57 10.02
C SER A 383 -27.39 -14.12 11.40
N GLY A 384 -28.68 -14.26 11.72
CA GLY A 384 -29.14 -14.91 12.95
C GLY A 384 -28.86 -16.43 13.01
N SER A 385 -28.38 -17.04 11.92
CA SER A 385 -28.07 -18.48 11.88
C SER A 385 -26.71 -18.83 12.49
N ASN A 386 -25.78 -17.87 12.55
CA ASN A 386 -24.42 -18.04 13.06
C ASN A 386 -24.10 -16.88 14.02
N THR A 387 -24.76 -16.83 15.17
CA THR A 387 -24.53 -15.81 16.20
C THR A 387 -23.04 -15.81 16.63
N THR A 388 -22.28 -14.86 16.08
CA THR A 388 -20.87 -14.52 16.35
C THR A 388 -19.82 -15.58 15.97
N SER A 389 -19.78 -15.94 14.67
CA SER A 389 -18.71 -16.79 14.09
C SER A 389 -17.43 -16.03 13.69
N SER A 390 -17.40 -14.70 13.75
CA SER A 390 -16.17 -13.93 13.55
C SER A 390 -15.20 -14.16 14.71
N PRO A 391 -13.87 -14.24 14.46
CA PRO A 391 -12.87 -14.29 15.53
C PRO A 391 -12.81 -12.98 16.35
N GLY A 392 -13.44 -11.89 15.91
CA GLY A 392 -13.44 -10.63 16.64
C GLY A 392 -12.07 -9.94 16.69
N ILE A 393 -11.19 -10.26 15.74
CA ILE A 393 -9.89 -9.58 15.56
C ILE A 393 -10.11 -8.30 14.75
N GLY A 394 -9.45 -7.21 15.14
CA GLY A 394 -9.56 -5.96 14.40
C GLY A 394 -8.73 -4.82 14.96
N PHE A 395 -8.93 -3.63 14.41
CA PHE A 395 -8.36 -2.38 14.89
C PHE A 395 -9.49 -1.41 15.23
N LYS A 396 -9.45 -0.84 16.43
CA LYS A 396 -10.37 0.21 16.89
C LYS A 396 -9.57 1.44 17.29
N ILE A 397 -10.00 2.62 16.83
CA ILE A 397 -9.40 3.89 17.25
C ILE A 397 -9.53 4.03 18.78
N PRO A 398 -8.47 4.45 19.51
CA PRO A 398 -8.52 4.61 20.96
C PRO A 398 -9.59 5.64 21.37
N GLU A 399 -10.24 5.38 22.50
CA GLU A 399 -11.37 6.18 22.97
C GLU A 399 -10.91 7.54 23.50
N GLN A 400 -11.72 8.57 23.26
CA GLN A 400 -11.39 9.95 23.64
C GLN A 400 -11.50 10.20 25.16
N SER A 401 -12.28 9.37 25.85
CA SER A 401 -12.49 9.37 27.30
C SER A 401 -12.55 7.92 27.81
N GLY A 402 -12.37 7.72 29.12
CA GLY A 402 -12.38 6.39 29.74
C GLY A 402 -10.98 5.79 29.92
N THR A 403 -10.90 4.45 29.96
CA THR A 403 -9.67 3.69 30.27
C THR A 403 -8.87 3.27 29.04
N ASN A 404 -9.45 3.33 27.84
CA ASN A 404 -8.86 2.88 26.57
C ASN A 404 -8.32 4.04 25.73
N THR A 405 -7.50 4.91 26.32
CA THR A 405 -7.04 6.16 25.69
C THR A 405 -5.77 6.02 24.84
N THR A 406 -5.18 4.83 24.76
CA THR A 406 -4.00 4.56 23.94
C THR A 406 -4.21 3.31 23.10
N SER A 407 -3.56 3.24 21.94
CA SER A 407 -3.58 2.07 21.06
C SER A 407 -2.19 1.49 20.96
N LYS A 408 -2.05 0.23 21.37
CA LYS A 408 -0.85 -0.59 21.14
C LYS A 408 -1.22 -1.63 20.08
N ALA A 409 -0.89 -1.32 18.84
CA ALA A 409 -1.21 -2.15 17.70
C ALA A 409 0.01 -2.93 17.22
N VAL A 410 -0.23 -4.02 16.51
CA VAL A 410 0.82 -4.82 15.86
C VAL A 410 0.32 -5.35 14.53
N LEU A 411 1.22 -5.50 13.56
CA LEU A 411 0.92 -6.18 12.31
C LEU A 411 0.88 -7.69 12.56
N ILE A 412 -0.08 -8.37 11.96
CA ILE A 412 -0.18 -9.83 11.93
C ILE A 412 -0.44 -10.32 10.51
N THR A 413 -0.14 -11.58 10.22
CA THR A 413 -0.54 -12.27 8.98
C THR A 413 -1.72 -13.20 9.25
N PRO A 414 -2.62 -13.46 8.28
CA PRO A 414 -3.84 -14.23 8.51
C PRO A 414 -3.64 -15.76 8.57
N GLY A 415 -2.43 -16.25 8.88
CA GLY A 415 -2.15 -17.68 9.08
C GLY A 415 -1.79 -18.52 7.85
N LEU A 416 -1.97 -18.02 6.61
CA LEU A 416 -1.61 -18.79 5.41
C LEU A 416 -0.08 -19.00 5.29
N ALA A 417 0.33 -20.19 4.85
CA ALA A 417 1.72 -20.61 4.75
C ALA A 417 2.32 -20.56 3.32
N TRP A 418 1.62 -19.98 2.34
CA TRP A 418 2.14 -19.77 0.99
C TRP A 418 3.29 -18.75 1.00
N THR A 419 4.37 -19.08 0.28
CA THR A 419 5.57 -18.25 0.17
C THR A 419 5.77 -17.73 -1.25
N PRO A 420 6.49 -16.62 -1.46
CA PRO A 420 6.80 -16.14 -2.80
C PRO A 420 7.80 -17.04 -3.56
N GLN A 421 8.30 -18.12 -2.95
CA GLN A 421 9.13 -19.14 -3.59
C GLN A 421 8.31 -20.34 -4.08
N ASP A 422 7.01 -20.38 -3.79
CA ASP A 422 6.09 -21.45 -4.21
C ASP A 422 5.75 -21.30 -5.70
N VAL A 423 6.75 -21.56 -6.55
CA VAL A 423 6.70 -21.36 -8.01
C VAL A 423 6.82 -22.70 -8.72
N GLY A 424 5.78 -23.06 -9.48
CA GLY A 424 5.70 -24.31 -10.24
C GLY A 424 6.50 -24.26 -11.54
N ASN A 425 6.55 -25.39 -12.25
CA ASN A 425 7.20 -25.45 -13.55
C ASN A 425 6.48 -24.57 -14.58
N LEU A 426 7.26 -23.96 -15.49
CA LEU A 426 6.74 -23.19 -16.60
C LEU A 426 6.13 -24.13 -17.66
N VAL A 427 4.93 -23.81 -18.14
CA VAL A 427 4.26 -24.51 -19.24
C VAL A 427 3.85 -23.53 -20.33
N VAL A 428 3.73 -24.02 -21.57
CA VAL A 428 3.44 -23.21 -22.75
C VAL A 428 2.21 -23.75 -23.46
N SER A 429 1.25 -22.88 -23.76
CA SER A 429 0.06 -23.22 -24.56
C SER A 429 -0.18 -22.14 -25.62
N GLY A 430 0.09 -22.47 -26.89
CA GLY A 430 0.05 -21.48 -27.96
C GLY A 430 1.07 -20.34 -27.74
N THR A 431 0.58 -19.10 -27.60
CA THR A 431 1.43 -17.92 -27.33
C THR A 431 1.39 -17.47 -25.87
N THR A 432 0.85 -18.29 -24.97
CA THR A 432 0.80 -17.99 -23.54
C THR A 432 1.80 -18.85 -22.78
N VAL A 433 2.25 -18.32 -21.65
CA VAL A 433 3.07 -19.07 -20.69
C VAL A 433 2.38 -19.04 -19.33
N SER A 434 2.42 -20.17 -18.63
CA SER A 434 1.73 -20.32 -17.34
C SER A 434 2.62 -21.03 -16.34
N PHE A 435 2.39 -20.75 -15.06
CA PHE A 435 2.97 -21.49 -13.95
C PHE A 435 2.07 -21.37 -12.72
N GLN A 436 2.16 -22.36 -11.84
CA GLN A 436 1.52 -22.31 -10.53
C GLN A 436 2.31 -21.37 -9.61
N LEU A 437 1.64 -20.47 -8.92
CA LEU A 437 2.19 -19.56 -7.91
C LEU A 437 1.36 -19.67 -6.63
N GLY A 438 1.90 -20.36 -5.63
CA GLY A 438 1.12 -20.81 -4.48
C GLY A 438 -0.17 -21.49 -4.93
N GLY A 439 -1.32 -21.06 -4.39
CA GLY A 439 -2.64 -21.57 -4.77
C GLY A 439 -3.24 -21.01 -6.07
N TRP A 440 -2.49 -20.27 -6.90
CA TRP A 440 -2.98 -19.66 -8.14
C TRP A 440 -2.24 -20.16 -9.38
N LEU A 441 -2.96 -20.65 -10.39
CA LEU A 441 -2.41 -20.81 -11.73
C LEU A 441 -2.43 -19.46 -12.44
N VAL A 442 -1.24 -18.92 -12.71
CA VAL A 442 -1.04 -17.63 -13.39
C VAL A 442 -0.71 -17.89 -14.85
N THR A 443 -1.40 -17.21 -15.76
CA THR A 443 -1.16 -17.31 -17.21
C THR A 443 -0.91 -15.93 -17.81
N PHE A 444 0.26 -15.74 -18.42
CA PHE A 444 0.61 -14.55 -19.20
C PHE A 444 0.03 -14.65 -20.60
N THR A 445 -1.10 -13.99 -20.82
CA THR A 445 -1.84 -14.07 -22.09
C THR A 445 -1.32 -13.09 -23.14
N ASP A 446 -0.77 -11.95 -22.71
CA ASP A 446 -0.44 -10.82 -23.59
C ASP A 446 1.00 -10.33 -23.38
N PHE A 447 1.94 -11.27 -23.24
CA PHE A 447 3.36 -10.96 -23.14
C PHE A 447 4.12 -11.30 -24.43
N VAL A 448 4.04 -12.55 -24.91
CA VAL A 448 4.72 -12.97 -26.15
C VAL A 448 4.19 -12.20 -27.35
N LYS A 449 2.86 -12.17 -27.52
CA LYS A 449 2.13 -11.41 -28.54
C LYS A 449 1.06 -10.52 -27.88
N PRO A 450 1.41 -9.29 -27.43
CA PRO A 450 0.48 -8.43 -26.71
C PRO A 450 -0.70 -7.97 -27.58
N ARG A 451 -1.93 -8.09 -27.08
CA ARG A 451 -3.13 -7.51 -27.70
C ARG A 451 -3.56 -6.26 -26.93
N ALA A 452 -3.74 -5.14 -27.64
CA ALA A 452 -4.18 -3.89 -27.02
C ALA A 452 -5.60 -4.03 -26.44
N GLY A 453 -5.84 -3.43 -25.27
CA GLY A 453 -7.13 -3.47 -24.57
C GLY A 453 -7.37 -4.71 -23.70
N TYR A 454 -6.45 -5.68 -23.67
CA TYR A 454 -6.51 -6.84 -22.79
C TYR A 454 -5.76 -6.59 -21.48
N LEU A 455 -6.25 -7.17 -20.38
CA LEU A 455 -5.62 -7.08 -19.06
C LEU A 455 -4.21 -7.69 -19.06
N GLY A 456 -4.03 -8.80 -19.78
CA GLY A 456 -2.73 -9.47 -19.98
C GLY A 456 -2.39 -10.63 -19.05
N LEU A 457 -3.22 -10.91 -18.05
CA LEU A 457 -3.16 -12.13 -17.24
C LEU A 457 -4.51 -12.84 -17.16
N GLN A 458 -4.45 -14.14 -16.94
CA GLN A 458 -5.54 -14.95 -16.38
C GLN A 458 -5.07 -15.59 -15.06
N LEU A 459 -5.98 -15.68 -14.10
CA LEU A 459 -5.74 -16.21 -12.76
C LEU A 459 -6.79 -17.29 -12.48
N SER A 460 -6.37 -18.47 -12.05
CA SER A 460 -7.25 -19.55 -11.59
C SER A 460 -6.79 -20.04 -10.21
N GLY A 461 -7.54 -19.68 -9.18
CA GLY A 461 -7.22 -20.00 -7.79
C GLY A 461 -7.91 -21.25 -7.31
N LEU A 462 -7.32 -21.90 -6.29
CA LEU A 462 -8.02 -22.91 -5.49
C LEU A 462 -9.26 -22.29 -4.80
N ASP A 463 -10.32 -23.08 -4.65
CA ASP A 463 -11.60 -22.64 -4.09
C ASP A 463 -11.74 -23.04 -2.62
N ALA A 464 -11.72 -22.06 -1.71
CA ALA A 464 -11.88 -22.30 -0.27
C ALA A 464 -13.28 -22.78 0.16
N SER A 465 -14.29 -22.69 -0.73
CA SER A 465 -15.63 -23.23 -0.42
C SER A 465 -15.67 -24.76 -0.50
N ASP A 466 -14.82 -25.36 -1.34
CA ASP A 466 -14.62 -26.81 -1.42
C ASP A 466 -13.74 -27.31 -0.26
N SER A 467 -14.10 -28.44 0.36
CA SER A 467 -13.41 -28.91 1.57
C SER A 467 -11.96 -29.29 1.30
N ASP A 468 -11.70 -30.05 0.24
CA ASP A 468 -10.37 -30.60 -0.02
C ASP A 468 -9.41 -29.49 -0.45
N GLN A 469 -9.88 -28.56 -1.28
CA GLN A 469 -9.11 -27.37 -1.64
C GLN A 469 -8.87 -26.45 -0.46
N ARG A 470 -9.84 -26.25 0.43
CA ARG A 470 -9.64 -25.44 1.65
C ARG A 470 -8.56 -26.03 2.55
N GLU A 471 -8.55 -27.34 2.74
CA GLU A 471 -7.55 -28.04 3.54
C GLU A 471 -6.15 -27.89 2.93
N LEU A 472 -6.03 -27.93 1.60
CA LEU A 472 -4.78 -27.58 0.91
C LEU A 472 -4.39 -26.10 1.10
N ILE A 473 -5.33 -25.17 0.99
CA ILE A 473 -5.09 -23.71 1.13
C ILE A 473 -4.52 -23.39 2.52
N TRP A 474 -5.06 -24.01 3.57
CA TRP A 474 -4.72 -23.78 4.97
C TRP A 474 -3.70 -24.77 5.53
N ALA A 475 -3.12 -25.65 4.69
CA ALA A 475 -2.11 -26.59 5.13
C ALA A 475 -0.86 -25.84 5.66
N PRO A 476 -0.18 -26.35 6.70
CA PRO A 476 1.05 -25.74 7.22
C PRO A 476 2.23 -25.82 6.23
N ARG A 477 2.18 -26.75 5.28
CA ARG A 477 3.20 -26.95 4.23
C ARG A 477 2.54 -27.14 2.86
N PRO A 478 1.82 -26.13 2.33
CA PRO A 478 0.90 -26.33 1.22
C PRO A 478 1.63 -26.65 -0.09
N TRP A 479 2.82 -26.07 -0.30
CA TRP A 479 3.63 -26.32 -1.49
C TRP A 479 4.23 -27.73 -1.55
N ALA A 480 4.38 -28.41 -0.40
CA ALA A 480 4.83 -29.81 -0.36
C ALA A 480 3.83 -30.78 -1.02
N ALA A 481 2.59 -30.34 -1.28
CA ALA A 481 1.59 -31.10 -2.00
C ALA A 481 1.69 -30.95 -3.53
N PHE A 482 2.36 -29.93 -4.07
CA PHE A 482 2.41 -29.68 -5.52
C PHE A 482 3.20 -30.77 -6.27
N ARG A 483 2.68 -31.24 -7.42
CA ARG A 483 3.28 -32.32 -8.24
C ARG A 483 3.50 -31.95 -9.70
N GLY A 484 3.51 -30.65 -10.01
CA GLY A 484 3.75 -30.15 -11.35
C GLY A 484 2.48 -29.84 -12.11
N SER A 485 2.66 -29.05 -13.17
CA SER A 485 1.63 -28.66 -14.12
C SER A 485 1.98 -29.13 -15.53
N TRP A 486 0.98 -29.45 -16.36
CA TRP A 486 1.16 -29.74 -17.78
C TRP A 486 -0.01 -29.17 -18.60
N VAL A 487 0.17 -29.11 -19.92
CA VAL A 487 -0.87 -28.69 -20.86
C VAL A 487 -1.53 -29.94 -21.44
N ASN A 488 -2.85 -30.06 -21.32
CA ASN A 488 -3.59 -31.17 -21.87
C ASN A 488 -3.83 -31.02 -23.39
N ARG A 489 -4.43 -32.04 -24.02
CA ARG A 489 -4.67 -32.06 -25.47
C ARG A 489 -5.59 -30.94 -25.99
N LEU A 490 -6.36 -30.30 -25.11
CA LEU A 490 -7.24 -29.17 -25.44
C LEU A 490 -6.56 -27.81 -25.21
N GLY A 491 -5.28 -27.79 -24.83
CA GLY A 491 -4.55 -26.57 -24.54
C GLY A 491 -4.84 -25.95 -23.17
N ARG A 492 -5.55 -26.65 -22.28
CA ARG A 492 -5.78 -26.23 -20.89
C ARG A 492 -4.61 -26.66 -20.01
N VAL A 493 -4.25 -25.84 -19.04
CA VAL A 493 -3.24 -26.17 -18.03
C VAL A 493 -3.91 -26.94 -16.89
N GLU A 494 -3.31 -28.05 -16.49
CA GLU A 494 -3.71 -28.89 -15.36
C GLU A 494 -2.56 -28.93 -14.34
N SER A 495 -2.88 -28.90 -13.04
CA SER A 495 -1.93 -29.01 -11.93
C SER A 495 -2.34 -30.16 -11.02
N VAL A 496 -1.38 -30.91 -10.47
CA VAL A 496 -1.65 -32.03 -9.54
C VAL A 496 -1.20 -31.69 -8.12
N TRP A 497 -2.01 -32.14 -7.17
CA TRP A 497 -1.77 -32.00 -5.74
C TRP A 497 -1.89 -33.37 -5.06
N ASP A 498 -0.89 -33.74 -4.25
CA ASP A 498 -0.88 -34.94 -3.41
C ASP A 498 -1.17 -34.56 -1.96
N LEU A 499 -2.40 -34.82 -1.53
CA LEU A 499 -2.93 -34.33 -0.26
C LEU A 499 -2.57 -35.20 0.95
N LYS A 500 -1.86 -36.32 0.78
CA LYS A 500 -1.55 -37.23 1.90
C LYS A 500 -0.80 -36.54 3.06
N GLY A 501 0.09 -35.60 2.72
CA GLY A 501 0.85 -34.82 3.71
C GLY A 501 -0.03 -33.79 4.43
N VAL A 502 -1.00 -33.20 3.73
CA VAL A 502 -1.98 -32.27 4.30
C VAL A 502 -2.78 -32.97 5.39
N TRP A 503 -3.32 -34.16 5.10
CA TRP A 503 -4.09 -34.95 6.06
C TRP A 503 -3.25 -35.43 7.26
N ALA A 504 -1.99 -35.80 7.02
CA ALA A 504 -1.08 -36.20 8.09
C ALA A 504 -0.78 -35.04 9.06
N ASP A 505 -0.49 -33.85 8.52
CA ASP A 505 -0.21 -32.66 9.33
C ASP A 505 -1.46 -32.22 10.12
N GLN A 506 -2.65 -32.28 9.50
CA GLN A 506 -3.92 -31.99 10.18
C GLN A 506 -4.17 -32.93 11.37
N ALA A 507 -3.92 -34.23 11.20
CA ALA A 507 -4.10 -35.22 12.27
C ALA A 507 -3.14 -34.99 13.45
N GLN A 508 -1.90 -34.56 13.17
CA GLN A 508 -0.92 -34.23 14.20
C GLN A 508 -1.29 -32.95 14.97
N LEU A 509 -1.71 -31.90 14.25
CA LEU A 509 -2.15 -30.64 14.87
C LEU A 509 -3.37 -30.85 15.78
N ALA A 510 -4.34 -31.66 15.36
CA ALA A 510 -5.49 -32.02 16.19
C ALA A 510 -5.08 -32.74 17.50
N ALA A 511 -4.08 -33.63 17.44
CA ALA A 511 -3.53 -34.30 18.62
C ALA A 511 -2.73 -33.35 19.54
N GLN A 512 -2.04 -32.36 18.96
CA GLN A 512 -1.26 -31.37 19.71
C GLN A 512 -2.16 -30.32 20.39
N ALA A 513 -3.20 -29.84 19.71
CA ALA A 513 -4.21 -28.95 20.29
C ALA A 513 -4.97 -29.60 21.47
N ALA A 514 -5.11 -30.93 21.47
CA ALA A 514 -5.69 -31.68 22.59
C ALA A 514 -4.77 -31.77 23.83
N THR A 515 -3.49 -31.37 23.72
CA THR A 515 -2.47 -31.59 24.77
C THR A 515 -1.63 -30.35 25.15
N SER A 516 -1.64 -29.24 24.40
CA SER A 516 -0.76 -28.08 24.66
C SER A 516 -1.50 -26.78 25.00
N SER A 517 -1.06 -26.10 26.07
CA SER A 517 -1.29 -24.68 26.34
C SER A 517 -0.15 -23.81 25.77
N ALA A 518 -0.53 -22.63 25.26
CA ALA A 518 0.25 -21.67 24.46
C ALA A 518 1.76 -21.48 24.80
N THR A 519 2.64 -21.62 23.80
CA THR A 519 4.11 -21.51 23.96
C THR A 519 4.70 -20.16 23.50
N THR A 520 4.04 -19.43 22.60
CA THR A 520 4.55 -18.16 22.04
C THR A 520 4.45 -16.99 23.03
N ALA A 521 3.57 -17.10 24.03
CA ALA A 521 3.38 -16.07 25.04
C ALA A 521 4.65 -15.82 25.87
N THR A 522 5.31 -16.91 26.25
CA THR A 522 6.38 -16.97 27.24
C THR A 522 7.77 -17.00 26.64
N GLY A 523 7.91 -17.39 25.36
CA GLY A 523 9.17 -17.32 24.60
C GLY A 523 9.27 -16.06 23.73
N ALA A 524 10.43 -15.40 23.70
CA ALA A 524 10.72 -14.30 22.76
C ALA A 524 11.20 -14.82 21.38
N THR A 525 10.79 -16.02 20.98
CA THR A 525 11.25 -16.71 19.78
C THR A 525 10.16 -16.68 18.71
N LEU A 526 10.54 -16.43 17.45
CA LEU A 526 9.63 -16.61 16.33
C LEU A 526 9.29 -18.11 16.18
N PRO A 527 8.02 -18.47 15.94
CA PRO A 527 7.66 -19.85 15.62
C PRO A 527 8.19 -20.24 14.23
N GLU A 528 8.36 -21.54 14.02
CA GLU A 528 8.76 -22.13 12.73
C GLU A 528 7.58 -22.13 11.74
N HIS A 529 7.07 -20.95 11.41
CA HIS A 529 6.06 -20.72 10.37
C HIS A 529 6.69 -19.85 9.27
N PRO A 530 6.53 -20.19 7.98
CA PRO A 530 7.25 -19.50 6.89
C PRO A 530 6.93 -18.00 6.77
N ASN A 531 5.76 -17.59 7.28
CA ASN A 531 5.32 -16.19 7.32
C ASN A 531 5.35 -15.57 8.73
N ALA A 532 6.03 -16.20 9.71
CA ALA A 532 6.29 -15.56 11.00
C ALA A 532 7.30 -14.42 10.82
N LEU A 533 6.90 -13.21 11.24
CA LEU A 533 7.69 -12.00 11.05
C LEU A 533 7.79 -11.25 12.39
N ALA A 534 8.97 -10.71 12.68
CA ALA A 534 9.25 -9.99 13.93
C ALA A 534 8.66 -8.56 13.92
N TYR A 535 7.34 -8.45 13.77
CA TYR A 535 6.65 -7.17 13.84
C TYR A 535 6.78 -6.53 15.22
N GLN A 536 6.82 -5.20 15.22
CA GLN A 536 7.01 -4.37 16.40
C GLN A 536 5.73 -3.60 16.75
N ILE A 537 5.68 -3.09 17.98
CA ILE A 537 4.54 -2.34 18.50
C ILE A 537 4.45 -0.98 17.80
N SER A 538 3.27 -0.68 17.26
CA SER A 538 2.87 0.67 16.85
C SER A 538 2.04 1.30 17.97
N TYR A 539 2.56 2.36 18.58
CA TYR A 539 1.97 2.97 19.77
C TYR A 539 1.49 4.40 19.50
N THR A 540 0.20 4.67 19.73
CA THR A 540 -0.42 5.99 19.52
C THR A 540 -1.31 6.35 20.71
N ASP A 541 -1.49 7.65 20.94
CA ASP A 541 -2.41 8.19 21.94
C ASP A 541 -3.72 8.68 21.28
N LYS A 542 -4.82 8.72 22.03
CA LYS A 542 -6.11 9.26 21.58
C LYS A 542 -6.01 10.68 21.00
N ASP A 543 -5.09 11.49 21.52
CA ASP A 543 -4.92 12.88 21.11
C ASP A 543 -4.37 12.98 19.69
N SER A 544 -3.74 11.92 19.19
CA SER A 544 -3.28 11.81 17.80
C SER A 544 -4.44 11.70 16.81
N TYR A 545 -5.63 11.32 17.29
CA TYR A 545 -6.86 11.18 16.52
C TYR A 545 -7.90 12.25 16.86
N LYS A 546 -7.49 13.34 17.52
CA LYS A 546 -8.34 14.51 17.75
C LYS A 546 -8.24 15.48 16.58
N ALA A 547 -9.38 15.96 16.12
CA ALA A 547 -9.45 17.08 15.19
C ALA A 547 -8.91 18.38 15.83
N SER A 548 -8.33 19.26 15.03
CA SER A 548 -7.89 20.58 15.50
C SER A 548 -9.10 21.44 15.87
N THR A 549 -9.15 21.92 17.11
CA THR A 549 -10.21 22.82 17.59
C THR A 549 -9.81 24.29 17.54
N GLN A 550 -8.57 24.62 17.15
CA GLN A 550 -8.03 25.98 17.15
C GLN A 550 -7.24 26.32 15.87
N GLY A 551 -7.80 27.24 15.08
CA GLY A 551 -7.25 27.83 13.87
C GLY A 551 -8.36 28.51 13.07
N SER A 552 -8.04 29.52 12.25
CA SER A 552 -9.01 30.27 11.42
C SER A 552 -9.66 29.46 10.27
N GLY A 553 -9.51 28.12 10.27
CA GLY A 553 -10.08 27.19 9.30
C GLY A 553 -10.97 26.15 9.97
N GLN A 554 -12.20 25.99 9.45
CA GLN A 554 -13.15 24.98 9.91
C GLN A 554 -12.80 23.60 9.35
N ASN A 555 -11.85 22.89 9.95
CA ASN A 555 -11.51 21.52 9.56
C ASN A 555 -11.56 20.55 10.75
N ASN A 556 -12.58 19.71 10.76
CA ASN A 556 -12.81 18.74 11.83
C ASN A 556 -12.30 17.34 11.47
N SER A 557 -11.45 17.19 10.45
CA SER A 557 -10.88 15.88 10.09
C SER A 557 -9.79 15.49 11.09
N LEU A 558 -9.86 14.25 11.58
CA LEU A 558 -8.79 13.66 12.38
C LEU A 558 -7.53 13.33 11.58
N TYR A 559 -7.62 13.26 10.25
CA TYR A 559 -6.48 13.01 9.37
C TYR A 559 -5.93 14.30 8.74
N LEU A 560 -6.20 15.45 9.36
CA LEU A 560 -5.68 16.75 8.93
C LEU A 560 -4.15 16.77 8.94
N HIS A 561 -3.57 16.23 10.01
CA HIS A 561 -2.13 16.11 10.23
C HIS A 561 -1.69 14.64 10.11
N LEU A 562 -0.38 14.43 9.99
CA LEU A 562 0.21 13.11 10.16
C LEU A 562 -0.03 12.61 11.59
N ILE A 563 -0.37 11.33 11.74
CA ILE A 563 -0.58 10.71 13.06
C ILE A 563 0.77 10.67 13.79
N LYS A 564 0.84 11.37 14.93
CA LYS A 564 2.04 11.44 15.78
C LYS A 564 2.11 10.19 16.66
N PRO A 565 3.10 9.30 16.50
CA PRO A 565 3.24 8.17 17.40
C PRO A 565 3.74 8.60 18.77
N LYS A 566 3.54 7.72 19.76
CA LYS A 566 4.14 7.83 21.07
C LYS A 566 5.40 6.96 21.14
N LYS A 567 6.40 7.45 21.87
CA LYS A 567 7.64 6.69 22.10
C LYS A 567 7.32 5.37 22.81
N VAL A 568 7.87 4.27 22.29
CA VAL A 568 7.83 2.96 22.94
C VAL A 568 8.89 2.93 24.03
N GLU A 569 8.47 2.68 25.26
CA GLU A 569 9.34 2.55 26.44
C GLU A 569 9.46 1.08 26.87
N SER A 570 10.38 0.75 27.77
CA SER A 570 10.54 -0.62 28.30
C SER A 570 9.27 -1.19 28.97
N THR A 571 8.38 -0.32 29.43
CA THR A 571 7.07 -0.63 30.01
C THR A 571 5.96 -0.77 28.96
N THR A 572 6.21 -0.38 27.71
CA THR A 572 5.24 -0.48 26.62
C THR A 572 5.24 -1.90 26.07
N GLN A 573 4.27 -2.70 26.50
CA GLN A 573 4.12 -4.09 26.09
C GLN A 573 2.75 -4.32 25.45
N LEU A 574 2.70 -5.21 24.46
CA LEU A 574 1.44 -5.74 23.93
C LEU A 574 0.73 -6.56 25.00
N ASP A 575 -0.59 -6.54 24.95
CA ASP A 575 -1.39 -7.48 25.73
C ASP A 575 -1.11 -8.91 25.24
N GLN A 576 -1.20 -9.87 26.15
CA GLN A 576 -0.79 -11.25 25.88
C GLN A 576 -1.52 -11.86 24.68
N GLY A 577 -2.82 -11.57 24.53
CA GLY A 577 -3.61 -12.01 23.39
C GLY A 577 -3.07 -11.49 22.05
N LEU A 578 -2.70 -10.20 21.98
CA LEU A 578 -2.12 -9.62 20.76
C LEU A 578 -0.72 -10.17 20.47
N LYS A 579 0.10 -10.37 21.51
CA LYS A 579 1.43 -10.96 21.35
C LYS A 579 1.36 -12.39 20.80
N ASN A 580 0.36 -13.16 21.19
CA ASN A 580 0.16 -14.53 20.69
C ASN A 580 -0.13 -14.58 19.19
N LEU A 581 -0.83 -13.57 18.64
CA LEU A 581 -1.14 -13.49 17.20
C LEU A 581 0.07 -13.19 16.31
N LEU A 582 1.26 -12.94 16.89
CA LEU A 582 2.52 -12.90 16.15
C LEU A 582 2.95 -14.30 15.67
N ASP A 583 2.41 -15.35 16.27
CA ASP A 583 2.46 -16.71 15.73
C ASP A 583 1.28 -16.89 14.77
N PRO A 584 1.53 -17.00 13.45
CA PRO A 584 0.45 -17.12 12.47
C PRO A 584 -0.42 -18.35 12.66
N ASN A 585 0.03 -19.40 13.36
CA ASN A 585 -0.80 -20.57 13.65
C ASN A 585 -1.92 -20.27 14.67
N GLN A 586 -1.80 -19.19 15.45
CA GLN A 586 -2.81 -18.77 16.43
C GLN A 586 -3.92 -17.92 15.81
N VAL A 587 -3.65 -17.32 14.65
CA VAL A 587 -4.59 -16.52 13.86
C VAL A 587 -5.45 -17.46 13.03
#